data_AF-A0A258LT67-F1
#
_entry.id   AF-A0A258LT67-F1
#
_cell.length_a   1.000
_cell.length_b   1.000
_cell.length_c   1.000
_cell.angle_alpha   90.00
_cell.angle_beta   90.00
_cell.angle_gamma   90.00
#
_symmetry.space_group_name_H-M   'P 1'
#
loop_
_entity.id
_entity.type
_entity.pdbx_description
1 polymer ?
#
loop_
_entity_poly.entity_id
_entity_poly.type
_entity_poly.pdbx_seq_one_letter_code
_entity_poly.pdbx_strand_id
1 'polypeptide(L)'
;MDIFLQQLINGLTLGSIYGLIAIGYTMVFGIIGMVNFAHGDVFMVGTFTAFIMFLLLTTVLGITSIFLVLAIVLVVAMAFTGLVNWTIERAAYRPLRGSFRLAPMISAIGMSILLSNFVQVAQGPRNKALPPILPDVI
;
A
#
# COMPACT_ATOMS: atom_id res chain seq x y z
N MET A 1 -18.29 -4.95 -28.06
CA MET A 1 -17.29 -5.94 -27.57
C MET A 1 -16.37 -5.27 -26.56
N ASP A 2 -16.10 -3.99 -26.74
CA ASP A 2 -15.11 -3.21 -25.98
C ASP A 2 -15.49 -3.06 -24.50
N ILE A 3 -16.77 -2.78 -24.18
CA ILE A 3 -17.28 -2.74 -22.80
C ILE A 3 -17.02 -4.06 -22.05
N PHE A 4 -17.20 -5.21 -22.71
CA PHE A 4 -16.97 -6.51 -22.07
C PHE A 4 -15.48 -6.71 -21.76
N LEU A 5 -14.60 -6.39 -22.71
CA LEU A 5 -13.15 -6.46 -22.52
C LEU A 5 -12.67 -5.49 -21.43
N GLN A 6 -13.19 -4.26 -21.41
CA GLN A 6 -12.85 -3.27 -20.40
C GLN A 6 -13.26 -3.73 -19.00
N GLN A 7 -14.48 -4.26 -18.83
CA GLN A 7 -14.93 -4.78 -17.54
C GLN A 7 -14.15 -6.03 -17.11
N LEU A 8 -13.74 -6.87 -18.06
CA LEU A 8 -12.86 -7.99 -17.78
C LEU A 8 -11.49 -7.51 -17.26
N ILE A 9 -10.88 -6.52 -17.90
CA ILE A 9 -9.61 -5.93 -17.45
C ILE A 9 -9.76 -5.26 -16.08
N ASN A 10 -10.84 -4.50 -15.86
CA ASN A 10 -11.13 -3.88 -14.56
C ASN A 10 -11.30 -4.94 -13.46
N GLY A 11 -12.04 -6.00 -13.75
CA GLY A 11 -12.24 -7.14 -12.83
C GLY A 11 -10.93 -7.84 -12.49
N LEU A 12 -10.09 -8.11 -13.49
CA LEU A 12 -8.77 -8.71 -13.29
C LEU A 12 -7.84 -7.80 -12.48
N THR A 13 -7.87 -6.49 -12.73
CA THR A 13 -7.05 -5.51 -12.01
C THR A 13 -7.46 -5.44 -10.53
N LEU A 14 -8.76 -5.25 -10.26
CA LEU A 14 -9.28 -5.22 -8.88
C LEU A 14 -9.10 -6.56 -8.17
N GLY A 15 -9.35 -7.67 -8.86
CA GLY A 15 -9.14 -9.02 -8.35
C GLY A 15 -7.68 -9.29 -7.98
N SER A 16 -6.74 -8.81 -8.80
CA SER A 16 -5.30 -8.92 -8.53
C SER A 16 -4.90 -8.11 -7.29
N ILE A 17 -5.43 -6.90 -7.13
CA ILE A 17 -5.18 -6.07 -5.94
C ILE A 17 -5.69 -6.78 -4.68
N TYR A 18 -6.95 -7.24 -4.68
CA TYR A 18 -7.51 -7.95 -3.53
C TYR A 18 -6.81 -9.28 -3.26
N GLY A 19 -6.41 -10.01 -4.31
CA GLY A 19 -5.62 -11.24 -4.20
C GLY A 19 -4.27 -10.98 -3.54
N LEU A 20 -3.55 -9.94 -3.97
CA LEU A 20 -2.26 -9.56 -3.38
C LEU A 20 -2.41 -9.14 -1.91
N ILE A 21 -3.46 -8.38 -1.57
CA ILE A 21 -3.76 -8.01 -0.18
C ILE A 21 -4.02 -9.26 0.67
N ALA A 22 -4.82 -10.20 0.17
CA ALA A 22 -5.12 -11.45 0.87
C ALA A 22 -3.86 -12.33 1.08
N ILE A 23 -3.03 -12.46 0.06
CA ILE A 23 -1.76 -13.19 0.14
C ILE A 23 -0.83 -12.51 1.15
N GLY A 24 -0.68 -11.19 1.10
CA GLY A 24 0.11 -10.42 2.07
C GLY A 24 -0.36 -10.64 3.51
N TYR A 25 -1.67 -10.54 3.74
CA TYR A 25 -2.26 -10.69 5.07
C TYR A 25 -2.08 -12.12 5.63
N THR A 26 -2.30 -13.14 4.81
CA THR A 26 -2.13 -14.54 5.22
C THR A 26 -0.66 -14.87 5.52
N MET A 27 0.30 -14.32 4.76
CA MET A 27 1.73 -14.48 5.06
C MET A 27 2.13 -13.81 6.38
N VAL A 28 1.70 -12.57 6.61
CA VAL A 28 2.00 -11.85 7.87
C VAL A 28 1.40 -12.58 9.06
N PHE A 29 0.13 -12.99 8.96
CA PHE A 29 -0.52 -13.78 10.00
C PHE A 29 0.19 -15.13 10.22
N GLY A 30 0.60 -15.81 9.15
CA GLY A 30 1.31 -17.08 9.22
C GLY A 30 2.67 -17.00 9.93
N ILE A 31 3.37 -15.86 9.82
CA ILE A 31 4.66 -15.64 10.48
C ILE A 31 4.48 -15.16 11.92
N ILE A 32 3.62 -14.17 12.15
CA ILE A 32 3.48 -13.51 13.45
C ILE A 32 2.53 -14.29 14.38
N GLY A 33 1.60 -15.07 13.83
CA GLY A 33 0.59 -15.82 14.58
C GLY A 33 -0.45 -14.93 15.27
N MET A 34 -0.55 -13.66 14.87
CA MET A 34 -1.46 -12.67 15.46
C MET A 34 -2.13 -11.84 14.37
N VAL A 35 -3.36 -11.41 14.65
CA VAL A 35 -4.13 -10.51 13.77
C VAL A 35 -3.47 -9.12 13.79
N ASN A 36 -3.14 -8.62 12.59
CA ASN A 36 -2.55 -7.29 12.40
C ASN A 36 -3.52 -6.37 11.66
N PHE A 37 -4.24 -5.54 12.41
CA PHE A 37 -5.23 -4.60 11.84
C PHE A 37 -4.58 -3.49 10.98
N ALA A 38 -3.32 -3.12 11.25
CA ALA A 38 -2.62 -2.08 10.51
C ALA A 38 -2.14 -2.52 9.12
N HIS A 39 -2.30 -3.79 8.74
CA HIS A 39 -1.80 -4.29 7.46
C HIS A 39 -2.40 -3.54 6.26
N GLY A 40 -3.70 -3.25 6.30
CA GLY A 40 -4.37 -2.44 5.28
C GLY A 40 -3.82 -1.01 5.21
N ASP A 41 -3.46 -0.42 6.34
CA ASP A 41 -2.89 0.93 6.38
C ASP A 41 -1.46 0.97 5.86
N VAL A 42 -0.67 -0.09 6.07
CA VAL A 42 0.66 -0.23 5.45
C VAL A 42 0.52 -0.34 3.92
N PHE A 43 -0.48 -1.06 3.43
CA PHE A 43 -0.79 -1.11 1.99
C PHE A 43 -1.18 0.27 1.44
N MET A 44 -1.99 1.02 2.17
CA MET A 44 -2.33 2.42 1.84
C MET A 44 -1.07 3.29 1.77
N VAL A 45 -0.21 3.24 2.78
CA VAL A 45 1.06 3.99 2.80
C VAL A 45 1.90 3.67 1.56
N GLY A 46 2.06 2.38 1.23
CA GLY A 46 2.78 1.96 0.02
C GLY A 46 2.18 2.49 -1.28
N THR A 47 0.85 2.47 -1.37
CA THR A 47 0.12 3.01 -2.53
C THR A 47 0.35 4.51 -2.68
N PHE A 48 0.31 5.27 -1.59
CA PHE A 48 0.61 6.71 -1.62
C PHE A 48 2.08 7.00 -1.94
N THR A 49 3.03 6.19 -1.43
CA THR A 49 4.43 6.31 -1.82
C THR A 49 4.60 6.10 -3.32
N ALA A 50 3.96 5.07 -3.87
CA ALA A 50 4.00 4.81 -5.31
C ALA A 50 3.39 5.96 -6.12
N PHE A 51 2.23 6.47 -5.69
CA PHE A 51 1.55 7.61 -6.31
C PHE A 51 2.42 8.88 -6.30
N ILE A 52 2.98 9.26 -5.15
CA ILE A 52 3.82 10.45 -5.00
C ILE A 52 5.08 10.34 -5.86
N MET A 53 5.74 9.18 -5.84
CA MET A 53 6.95 8.95 -6.65
C MET A 53 6.64 8.98 -8.14
N PHE A 54 5.51 8.39 -8.56
CA PHE A 54 5.08 8.45 -9.96
C PHE A 54 4.90 9.90 -10.42
N LEU A 55 4.17 10.71 -9.66
CA LEU A 55 3.98 12.13 -9.99
C LEU A 55 5.30 12.89 -9.98
N LEU A 56 6.16 12.69 -8.98
CA LEU A 56 7.46 13.35 -8.91
C LEU A 56 8.32 13.05 -10.16
N LEU A 57 8.38 11.78 -10.58
CA LEU A 57 9.17 11.37 -11.73
C LEU A 57 8.59 11.89 -13.06
N THR A 58 7.26 11.91 -13.20
CA THR A 58 6.60 12.27 -14.46
C THR A 58 6.35 13.76 -14.61
N THR A 59 5.88 14.45 -13.57
CA THR A 59 5.48 15.86 -13.65
C THR A 59 6.59 16.82 -13.23
N VAL A 60 7.40 16.47 -12.24
CA VAL A 60 8.47 17.35 -11.74
C VAL A 60 9.77 17.12 -12.51
N LEU A 61 10.17 15.85 -12.67
CA LEU A 61 11.41 15.49 -13.39
C LEU A 61 11.21 15.30 -14.90
N GLY A 62 9.96 15.21 -15.37
CA GLY A 62 9.65 15.12 -16.80
C GLY A 62 10.10 13.81 -17.47
N ILE A 63 10.27 12.73 -16.71
CA ILE A 63 10.70 11.44 -17.27
C ILE A 63 9.55 10.84 -18.08
N THR A 64 9.75 10.74 -19.39
CA THR A 64 8.73 10.25 -20.34
C THR A 64 8.72 8.73 -20.48
N SER A 65 9.82 8.05 -20.12
CA SER A 65 9.91 6.59 -20.21
C SER A 65 9.08 5.93 -19.12
N ILE A 66 7.87 5.46 -19.48
CA ILE A 66 6.93 4.83 -18.54
C ILE A 66 7.53 3.60 -17.85
N PHE A 67 8.27 2.76 -18.59
CA PHE A 67 8.90 1.55 -18.05
C PHE A 67 9.93 1.90 -16.97
N LEU A 68 10.73 2.95 -17.20
CA LEU A 68 11.72 3.40 -16.23
C LEU A 68 11.04 3.96 -14.97
N VAL A 69 10.00 4.77 -15.13
CA VAL A 69 9.23 5.32 -14.01
C VAL A 69 8.63 4.19 -13.16
N LEU A 70 7.96 3.22 -13.78
CA LEU A 70 7.33 2.11 -13.07
C LEU A 70 8.37 1.24 -12.34
N ALA A 71 9.53 0.99 -12.94
CA ALA A 71 10.61 0.24 -12.30
C ALA A 71 11.15 0.96 -11.05
N ILE A 72 11.39 2.28 -11.14
CA ILE A 72 11.85 3.09 -10.01
C ILE A 72 10.78 3.12 -8.91
N VAL A 73 9.53 3.38 -9.28
CA VAL A 73 8.39 3.42 -8.35
C VAL A 73 8.25 2.09 -7.60
N LEU A 74 8.37 0.96 -8.30
CA LEU A 74 8.31 -0.37 -7.69
C LEU A 74 9.40 -0.54 -6.61
N VAL A 75 10.65 -0.25 -6.96
CA VAL A 75 11.79 -0.41 -6.02
C VAL A 75 11.65 0.50 -4.82
N VAL A 76 11.30 1.77 -5.03
CA VAL A 76 11.14 2.75 -3.95
C VAL A 76 9.96 2.40 -3.06
N ALA A 77 8.82 1.99 -3.62
CA ALA A 77 7.65 1.58 -2.85
C ALA A 77 7.95 0.33 -2.01
N MET A 78 8.64 -0.67 -2.58
CA MET A 78 9.05 -1.87 -1.84
C MET A 78 10.01 -1.54 -0.68
N ALA A 79 11.03 -0.71 -0.93
CA ALA A 79 11.99 -0.33 0.09
C ALA A 79 11.33 0.48 1.22
N PHE A 80 10.48 1.45 0.87
CA PHE A 80 9.82 2.31 1.83
C PHE A 80 8.79 1.56 2.67
N THR A 81 7.93 0.73 2.04
CA THR A 81 6.95 -0.08 2.78
C THR A 81 7.62 -1.11 3.68
N GLY A 82 8.72 -1.72 3.21
CA GLY A 82 9.55 -2.60 4.03
C GLY A 82 10.11 -1.89 5.26
N LEU A 83 10.61 -0.66 5.09
CA LEU A 83 11.13 0.16 6.19
C LEU A 83 10.03 0.55 7.20
N VAL A 84 8.86 0.96 6.70
CA VAL A 84 7.70 1.28 7.54
C VAL A 84 7.28 0.06 8.35
N ASN A 85 7.10 -1.09 7.72
CA ASN A 85 6.66 -2.29 8.41
C ASN A 85 7.71 -2.81 9.41
N TRP A 86 9.00 -2.72 9.07
CA TRP A 86 10.10 -3.01 10.00
C TRP A 86 10.08 -2.07 11.22
N THR A 87 9.81 -0.79 11.01
CA THR A 87 9.73 0.21 12.09
C THR A 87 8.55 -0.08 13.02
N ILE A 88 7.38 -0.39 12.46
CA ILE A 88 6.18 -0.76 13.22
C ILE A 88 6.45 -2.01 14.05
N GLU A 89 7.01 -3.05 13.43
CA GLU A 89 7.37 -4.27 14.11
C GLU A 89 8.36 -4.00 15.26
N ARG A 90 9.40 -3.19 15.02
CA ARG A 90 10.43 -2.89 16.03
C ARG A 90 9.89 -2.05 17.19
N ALA A 91 9.06 -1.06 16.91
CA ALA A 91 8.61 -0.05 17.87
C ALA A 91 7.31 -0.43 18.59
N ALA A 92 6.36 -1.04 17.88
CA ALA A 92 5.02 -1.29 18.40
C ALA A 92 4.82 -2.75 18.81
N TYR A 93 5.21 -3.71 17.95
CA TYR A 93 4.83 -5.11 18.14
C TYR A 93 5.85 -5.92 18.93
N ARG A 94 7.13 -5.83 18.58
CA ARG A 94 8.22 -6.59 19.21
C ARG A 94 8.32 -6.39 20.72
N PRO A 95 8.15 -5.18 21.29
CA PRO A 95 8.18 -4.99 22.75
C PRO A 95 7.05 -5.73 23.48
N LEU A 96 5.92 -5.96 22.80
CA LEU A 96 4.71 -6.54 23.40
C LEU A 96 4.61 -8.06 23.22
N ARG A 97 5.54 -8.70 22.49
CA ARG A 97 5.49 -10.16 22.24
C ARG A 97 5.57 -11.02 23.50
N GLY A 98 6.17 -10.52 24.58
CA GLY A 98 6.25 -11.21 25.87
C GLY A 98 5.04 -10.99 26.78
N SER A 99 4.07 -10.16 26.37
CA SER A 99 2.89 -9.80 27.16
C SER A 99 1.68 -10.69 26.81
N PHE A 100 0.52 -10.42 27.41
CA PHE A 100 -0.70 -11.17 27.12
C PHE A 100 -1.13 -11.02 25.65
N ARG A 101 -1.75 -12.06 25.07
CA ARG A 101 -2.02 -12.18 23.61
C ARG A 101 -2.77 -11.01 22.99
N LEU A 102 -3.57 -10.26 23.75
CA LEU A 102 -4.35 -9.13 23.25
C LEU A 102 -3.53 -7.84 23.12
N ALA A 103 -2.43 -7.68 23.86
CA ALA A 103 -1.66 -6.43 23.86
C ALA A 103 -1.06 -6.09 22.47
N PRO A 104 -0.45 -7.04 21.73
CA PRO A 104 -0.03 -6.77 20.35
C PRO A 104 -1.19 -6.41 19.41
N MET A 105 -2.38 -6.99 19.60
CA MET A 105 -3.57 -6.65 18.79
C MET A 105 -4.02 -5.21 19.05
N ILE A 106 -4.07 -4.78 20.32
CA ILE A 106 -4.42 -3.39 20.69
C ILE A 106 -3.40 -2.42 20.09
N SER A 107 -2.11 -2.77 20.14
CA SER A 107 -1.05 -1.99 19.50
C SER A 107 -1.25 -1.88 18.00
N ALA A 108 -1.63 -2.97 17.32
CA ALA A 108 -1.95 -2.95 15.89
C ALA A 108 -3.13 -2.02 15.56
N ILE A 109 -4.16 -1.97 16.41
CA ILE A 109 -5.27 -1.02 16.26
C ILE A 109 -4.75 0.43 16.42
N GLY A 110 -3.93 0.69 17.45
CA GLY A 110 -3.32 2.00 17.65
C GLY A 110 -2.47 2.45 16.46
N MET A 111 -1.70 1.52 15.88
CA MET A 111 -0.90 1.79 14.69
C MET A 111 -1.77 2.04 13.44
N SER A 112 -2.86 1.30 13.28
CA SER A 112 -3.83 1.53 12.20
C SER A 112 -4.41 2.94 12.26
N ILE A 113 -4.87 3.36 13.44
CA ILE A 113 -5.39 4.73 13.68
C ILE A 113 -4.30 5.76 13.40
N LEU A 114 -3.07 5.54 13.88
CA LEU A 114 -1.96 6.47 13.65
C LEU A 114 -1.67 6.66 12.16
N LEU A 115 -1.52 5.56 11.42
CA LEU A 115 -1.17 5.61 9.99
C LEU A 115 -2.28 6.21 9.14
N SER A 116 -3.52 5.78 9.35
CA SER A 116 -4.69 6.30 8.62
C SER A 116 -4.87 7.81 8.85
N ASN A 117 -4.78 8.27 10.10
CA ASN A 117 -4.87 9.70 10.42
C ASN A 117 -3.67 10.48 9.90
N PHE A 118 -2.45 9.93 9.98
CA PHE A 118 -1.26 10.57 9.43
C PHE A 118 -1.40 10.83 7.93
N VAL A 119 -1.81 9.80 7.18
CA VAL A 119 -2.05 9.94 5.73
C VAL A 119 -3.21 10.89 5.45
N GLN A 120 -4.28 10.85 6.25
CA GLN A 120 -5.41 11.76 6.10
C GLN A 120 -5.00 13.24 6.28
N VAL A 121 -4.14 13.54 7.27
CA VAL A 121 -3.61 14.90 7.48
C VAL A 121 -2.64 15.29 6.36
N ALA A 122 -1.76 14.37 5.94
CA ALA A 122 -0.73 14.66 4.94
C ALA A 122 -1.28 14.78 3.51
N GLN A 123 -2.29 13.97 3.15
CA GLN A 123 -2.80 13.83 1.78
C GLN A 123 -4.24 14.32 1.62
N GLY A 124 -4.99 14.48 2.70
CA GLY A 124 -6.42 14.77 2.69
C GLY A 124 -7.29 13.50 2.56
N PRO A 125 -8.60 13.61 2.80
CA PRO A 125 -9.53 12.47 2.80
C PRO A 125 -10.07 12.11 1.40
N ARG A 126 -9.72 12.88 0.36
CA ARG A 126 -10.28 12.70 -0.99
C ARG A 126 -9.51 11.63 -1.76
N ASN A 127 -10.23 10.86 -2.57
CA ASN A 127 -9.64 9.92 -3.51
C ASN A 127 -8.74 10.68 -4.51
N LYS A 128 -7.53 10.18 -4.71
CA LYS A 128 -6.57 10.68 -5.70
C LYS A 128 -6.41 9.65 -6.81
N ALA A 129 -6.70 10.05 -8.03
CA ALA A 129 -6.52 9.21 -9.22
C ALA A 129 -5.22 9.59 -9.93
N LEU A 130 -4.56 8.58 -10.52
CA LEU A 130 -3.46 8.83 -11.44
C LEU A 130 -4.00 9.46 -12.73
N PRO A 131 -3.26 10.41 -13.33
CA PRO A 131 -3.54 10.87 -14.69
C PRO A 131 -3.55 9.69 -15.68
N PRO A 132 -4.36 9.73 -16.75
CA PRO A 132 -4.37 8.69 -17.77
C PRO A 132 -2.98 8.51 -18.37
N ILE A 133 -2.47 7.28 -18.30
CA ILE A 133 -1.17 6.91 -18.91
C ILE A 133 -1.37 6.54 -20.39
N LEU A 134 -2.55 6.01 -20.72
CA LEU A 134 -2.94 5.67 -22.09
C LEU A 134 -3.96 6.69 -22.59
N PRO A 135 -3.82 7.17 -23.84
CA PRO A 135 -4.70 8.20 -24.41
C PRO A 135 -6.11 7.69 -24.69
N ASP A 136 -6.28 6.38 -24.91
CA ASP A 136 -7.56 5.78 -25.24
C ASP A 136 -7.97 4.76 -24.17
N VAL A 137 -9.16 4.98 -23.62
CA VAL A 137 -9.91 3.94 -22.89
C VAL A 137 -10.28 2.88 -23.94
N ILE A 138 -9.85 1.63 -23.73
CA ILE A 138 -10.39 0.49 -24.52
C ILE A 138 -11.89 0.41 -24.27
#